data_AF-A0A7L7KX58-F1
#
_entry.id   AF-A0A7L7KX58-F1
#
_cell.length_a   1.000
_cell.length_b   1.000
_cell.length_c   1.000
_cell.angle_alpha   90.00
_cell.angle_beta   90.00
_cell.angle_gamma   90.00
#
_symmetry.space_group_name_H-M   'P 1'
#
loop_
_entity.id
_entity.type
_entity.pdbx_description
1 polymer ?
#
loop_
_entity_poly.entity_id
_entity_poly.type
_entity_poly.pdbx_seq_one_letter_code
_entity_poly.pdbx_strand_id
1 'polypeptide(L)'
;MNTIVKQIEKAQPFFKKLSANIYLQAVRDGFISLMPIIIFSSLFILVADVPNIWGFYWPTNVSDGLMKIYNFSMGVLSLMAAANVARALTKNLNLRLPKINQIPTAAVMFSAQISFLLVAVDPFTNKAGALFFTEGYMGTKGLLAAFLVGFIVPNIYYFSFKNHLTLKMPDAVPQNISSAFANIIPFALATSFFGLFDIFFRMATGTNLAAWIIQVLAPLFTAADGYVGLAIVYGAMAFFWFIGIQGPSIVEPAVTAIYLTNVETNMKIVQAGGHATHILAQGTQYFVATLGGTGATLVITYMFALWAKSKELKAIGRAAAIPVSFGVNEPILFGAPLILNPIFFIPFIGAPILNVWLFKIFVDYFGMNGFVFNLPWTTPGPIGLIMGVRFSIQAVILAVALIVMDVIVYYPFFKAYDTQKVQEEAKKAAEAEANGESGVETTDAVVATDAGDIPLGLTKDKKNLNILVICAGGGTSGILANALNKMAKEKDLPIEAAAAAYGAHGDLLPDMDVTVLAPQMDAMKDSLKKEADASNVKMITTSGKQYIDLTRHADKALSFIIDKLKGNDANQAEGDKK
;
A
#
# COMPACT_ATOMS: atom_id res chain seq x y z
N MET A 1 18.10 23.78 -3.06
CA MET A 1 17.59 22.77 -2.10
C MET A 1 16.37 23.26 -1.30
N ASN A 2 16.46 24.30 -0.48
CA ASN A 2 15.31 24.83 0.28
C ASN A 2 14.14 25.31 -0.61
N THR A 3 14.43 25.79 -1.83
CA THR A 3 13.41 26.17 -2.82
C THR A 3 12.58 24.98 -3.31
N ILE A 4 13.23 23.83 -3.55
CA ILE A 4 12.56 22.59 -3.99
C ILE A 4 11.64 22.07 -2.88
N VAL A 5 12.14 22.06 -1.63
CA VAL A 5 11.34 21.68 -0.45
C VAL A 5 10.10 22.58 -0.32
N LYS A 6 10.27 23.91 -0.44
CA LYS A 6 9.14 24.86 -0.42
C LYS A 6 8.15 24.65 -1.57
N GLN A 7 8.60 24.27 -2.75
CA GLN A 7 7.73 23.95 -3.88
C GLN A 7 6.92 22.66 -3.62
N ILE A 8 7.55 21.63 -3.03
CA ILE A 8 6.88 20.39 -2.61
C ILE A 8 5.82 20.70 -1.55
N GLU A 9 6.15 21.53 -0.56
CA GLU A 9 5.21 21.98 0.47
C GLU A 9 4.02 22.73 -0.15
N LYS A 10 4.26 23.62 -1.13
CA LYS A 10 3.21 24.35 -1.86
C LYS A 10 2.31 23.42 -2.68
N ALA A 11 2.82 22.28 -3.15
CA ALA A 11 2.05 21.28 -3.90
C ALA A 11 1.20 20.35 -3.02
N GLN A 12 1.35 20.40 -1.68
CA GLN A 12 0.60 19.53 -0.76
C GLN A 12 -0.93 19.53 -0.96
N PRO A 13 -1.62 20.67 -1.23
CA PRO A 13 -3.06 20.65 -1.47
C PRO A 13 -3.47 19.83 -2.69
N PHE A 14 -2.66 19.88 -3.76
CA PHE A 14 -2.86 19.06 -4.95
C PHE A 14 -2.68 17.57 -4.63
N PHE A 15 -1.63 17.21 -3.88
CA PHE A 15 -1.39 15.83 -3.45
C PHE A 15 -2.54 15.31 -2.59
N LYS A 16 -3.04 16.12 -1.65
CA LYS A 16 -4.24 15.76 -0.84
C LYS A 16 -5.45 15.50 -1.73
N LYS A 17 -5.70 16.33 -2.74
CA LYS A 17 -6.83 16.15 -3.67
C LYS A 17 -6.69 14.87 -4.51
N LEU A 18 -5.48 14.57 -4.97
CA LEU A 18 -5.21 13.34 -5.72
C LEU A 18 -5.42 12.10 -4.84
N SER A 19 -4.87 12.11 -3.62
CA SER A 19 -5.07 11.04 -2.62
C SER A 19 -6.50 10.94 -2.10
N ALA A 20 -7.36 11.93 -2.34
CA ALA A 20 -8.79 11.90 -2.01
C ALA A 20 -9.65 11.15 -3.05
N ASN A 21 -9.08 10.74 -4.19
CA ASN A 21 -9.79 9.99 -5.21
C ASN A 21 -10.12 8.57 -4.70
N ILE A 22 -11.39 8.17 -4.78
CA ILE A 22 -11.89 6.91 -4.22
C ILE A 22 -11.26 5.66 -4.85
N TYR A 23 -10.82 5.73 -6.11
CA TYR A 23 -10.17 4.61 -6.80
C TYR A 23 -8.71 4.47 -6.34
N LEU A 24 -7.99 5.58 -6.21
CA LEU A 24 -6.63 5.58 -5.67
C LEU A 24 -6.62 5.16 -4.19
N GLN A 25 -7.63 5.60 -3.42
CA GLN A 25 -7.85 5.12 -2.05
C GLN A 25 -8.12 3.62 -2.04
N ALA A 26 -8.98 3.11 -2.93
CA ALA A 26 -9.29 1.70 -2.99
C ALA A 26 -8.05 0.83 -3.29
N VAL A 27 -7.18 1.27 -4.22
CA VAL A 27 -5.91 0.59 -4.47
C VAL A 27 -5.05 0.61 -3.21
N ARG A 28 -4.78 1.79 -2.65
CA ARG A 28 -3.94 1.94 -1.47
C ARG A 28 -4.43 1.09 -0.29
N ASP A 29 -5.70 1.22 0.07
CA ASP A 29 -6.31 0.54 1.22
C ASP A 29 -6.40 -0.98 0.96
N GLY A 30 -6.59 -1.37 -0.30
CA GLY A 30 -6.49 -2.75 -0.76
C GLY A 30 -5.11 -3.36 -0.50
N PHE A 31 -4.03 -2.65 -0.84
CA PHE A 31 -2.65 -3.11 -0.59
C PHE A 31 -2.22 -3.06 0.88
N ILE A 32 -2.70 -2.06 1.64
CA ILE A 32 -2.47 -2.01 3.09
C ILE A 32 -2.96 -3.30 3.75
N SER A 33 -4.10 -3.82 3.28
CA SER A 33 -4.65 -5.10 3.75
C SER A 33 -3.78 -6.32 3.41
N LEU A 34 -2.89 -6.20 2.42
CA LEU A 34 -1.99 -7.26 1.94
C LEU A 34 -0.56 -7.15 2.48
N MET A 35 -0.20 -6.06 3.18
CA MET A 35 1.14 -5.85 3.70
C MET A 35 1.69 -7.02 4.53
N PRO A 36 0.91 -7.67 5.43
CA PRO A 36 1.42 -8.82 6.18
C PRO A 36 1.88 -9.96 5.27
N ILE A 37 1.12 -10.23 4.21
CA ILE A 37 1.44 -11.27 3.22
C ILE A 37 2.71 -10.88 2.47
N ILE A 38 2.79 -9.65 1.97
CA ILE A 38 3.94 -9.17 1.20
C ILE A 38 5.23 -9.26 2.04
N ILE A 39 5.22 -8.68 3.25
CA ILE A 39 6.41 -8.64 4.11
C ILE A 39 6.83 -10.06 4.53
N PHE A 40 5.88 -10.90 4.94
CA PHE A 40 6.17 -12.27 5.37
C PHE A 40 6.77 -13.09 4.23
N SER A 41 6.22 -12.99 3.02
CA SER A 41 6.66 -13.76 1.86
C SER A 41 8.04 -13.33 1.35
N SER A 42 8.34 -12.03 1.40
CA SER A 42 9.66 -11.48 1.08
C SER A 42 10.79 -12.11 1.91
N LEU A 43 10.52 -12.60 3.12
CA LEU A 43 11.53 -13.31 3.93
C LEU A 43 11.86 -14.69 3.36
N PHE A 44 10.88 -15.42 2.83
CA PHE A 44 11.11 -16.77 2.28
C PHE A 44 11.92 -16.74 1.00
N ILE A 45 11.63 -15.80 0.10
CA ILE A 45 12.44 -15.62 -1.11
C ILE A 45 13.87 -15.18 -0.77
N LEU A 46 14.07 -14.35 0.28
CA LEU A 46 15.41 -14.02 0.76
C LEU A 46 16.15 -15.27 1.26
N VAL A 47 15.52 -16.10 2.08
CA VAL A 47 16.14 -17.34 2.57
C VAL A 47 16.45 -18.29 1.42
N ALA A 48 15.58 -18.37 0.41
CA ALA A 48 15.78 -19.22 -0.77
C ALA A 48 16.94 -18.73 -1.66
N ASP A 49 16.99 -17.43 -1.97
CA ASP A 49 17.81 -16.91 -3.07
C ASP A 49 19.09 -16.18 -2.64
N VAL A 50 19.18 -15.67 -1.41
CA VAL A 50 20.39 -14.97 -0.93
C VAL A 50 21.60 -15.91 -0.85
N PRO A 51 21.50 -17.16 -0.38
CA PRO A 51 22.64 -18.07 -0.33
C PRO A 51 23.31 -18.35 -1.70
N ASN A 52 22.55 -18.21 -2.79
CA ASN A 52 23.02 -18.42 -4.15
C ASN A 52 24.19 -17.48 -4.53
N ILE A 53 24.31 -16.33 -3.85
CA ILE A 53 25.42 -15.37 -4.04
C ILE A 53 26.78 -16.05 -3.76
N TRP A 54 26.83 -16.99 -2.80
CA TRP A 54 28.06 -17.70 -2.41
C TRP A 54 28.16 -19.10 -3.04
N GLY A 55 27.36 -19.38 -4.08
CA GLY A 55 27.33 -20.68 -4.75
C GLY A 55 26.72 -21.81 -3.91
N PHE A 56 26.07 -21.47 -2.80
CA PHE A 56 25.29 -22.44 -2.03
C PHE A 56 23.85 -22.46 -2.55
N TYR A 57 23.39 -23.65 -2.91
CA TYR A 57 22.02 -23.89 -3.35
C TYR A 57 21.38 -24.90 -2.40
N TRP A 58 20.19 -24.58 -1.91
CA TRP A 58 19.43 -25.50 -1.08
C TRP A 58 19.14 -26.81 -1.84
N PRO A 59 19.07 -27.96 -1.14
CA PRO A 59 18.47 -29.16 -1.70
C PRO A 59 17.06 -28.86 -2.24
N THR A 60 16.69 -29.47 -3.36
CA THR A 60 15.45 -29.18 -4.08
C THR A 60 14.21 -29.21 -3.17
N ASN A 61 14.11 -30.19 -2.27
CA ASN A 61 12.99 -30.28 -1.32
C ASN A 61 12.89 -29.09 -0.36
N VAL A 62 14.02 -28.48 0.03
CA VAL A 62 14.05 -27.30 0.90
C VAL A 62 13.71 -26.05 0.08
N SER A 63 14.33 -25.90 -1.09
CA SER A 63 14.05 -24.79 -2.01
C SER A 63 12.56 -24.77 -2.40
N ASP A 64 12.01 -25.93 -2.77
CA ASP A 64 10.59 -26.08 -3.12
C ASP A 64 9.68 -25.78 -1.93
N GLY A 65 10.08 -26.16 -0.71
CA GLY A 65 9.33 -25.81 0.50
C GLY A 65 9.27 -24.30 0.76
N LEU A 66 10.40 -23.61 0.63
CA LEU A 66 10.49 -22.15 0.78
C LEU A 66 9.69 -21.44 -0.33
N MET A 67 9.89 -21.85 -1.58
CA MET A 67 9.21 -21.28 -2.73
C MET A 67 7.72 -21.59 -2.75
N LYS A 68 7.29 -22.73 -2.18
CA LYS A 68 5.87 -23.02 -2.00
C LYS A 68 5.20 -21.97 -1.13
N ILE A 69 5.80 -21.60 -0.01
CA ILE A 69 5.23 -20.55 0.87
C ILE A 69 5.13 -19.23 0.10
N TYR A 70 6.17 -18.86 -0.66
CA TYR A 70 6.18 -17.66 -1.50
C TYR A 70 5.14 -17.68 -2.64
N ASN A 71 5.02 -18.79 -3.37
CA ASN A 71 4.11 -18.91 -4.51
C ASN A 71 2.64 -18.91 -4.06
N PHE A 72 2.30 -19.59 -2.96
CA PHE A 72 0.94 -19.57 -2.41
C PHE A 72 0.58 -18.28 -1.64
N SER A 73 1.49 -17.29 -1.64
CA SER A 73 1.28 -15.96 -1.04
C SER A 73 1.49 -14.85 -2.09
N MET A 74 2.72 -14.50 -2.40
CA MET A 74 3.07 -13.51 -3.44
C MET A 74 2.71 -13.99 -4.85
N GLY A 75 2.80 -15.29 -5.14
CA GLY A 75 2.38 -15.88 -6.42
C GLY A 75 0.87 -15.85 -6.67
N VAL A 76 0.07 -15.45 -5.67
CA VAL A 76 -1.38 -15.20 -5.82
C VAL A 76 -1.79 -13.77 -5.46
N LEU A 77 -0.83 -12.83 -5.44
CA LEU A 77 -1.06 -11.45 -4.98
C LEU A 77 -2.15 -10.74 -5.79
N SER A 78 -2.23 -10.92 -7.11
CA SER A 78 -3.24 -10.23 -7.93
C SER A 78 -4.65 -10.72 -7.64
N LEU A 79 -4.82 -12.02 -7.35
CA LEU A 79 -6.09 -12.58 -6.92
C LEU A 79 -6.55 -11.93 -5.60
N MET A 80 -5.64 -11.79 -4.65
CA MET A 80 -5.91 -11.15 -3.35
C MET A 80 -6.14 -9.63 -3.49
N ALA A 81 -5.42 -8.98 -4.41
CA ALA A 81 -5.57 -7.56 -4.71
C ALA A 81 -6.92 -7.26 -5.37
N ALA A 82 -7.36 -8.06 -6.35
CA ALA A 82 -8.68 -7.91 -6.97
C ALA A 82 -9.79 -7.88 -5.91
N ALA A 83 -9.73 -8.80 -4.94
CA ALA A 83 -10.67 -8.86 -3.83
C ALA A 83 -10.60 -7.61 -2.92
N ASN A 84 -9.40 -7.25 -2.46
CA ASN A 84 -9.24 -6.20 -1.46
C ASN A 84 -9.43 -4.78 -2.01
N VAL A 85 -9.03 -4.55 -3.26
CA VAL A 85 -9.33 -3.29 -3.97
C VAL A 85 -10.83 -3.17 -4.21
N ALA A 86 -11.49 -4.26 -4.63
CA ALA A 86 -12.94 -4.28 -4.79
C ALA A 86 -13.66 -3.99 -3.46
N ARG A 87 -13.24 -4.64 -2.37
CA ARG A 87 -13.74 -4.41 -1.01
C ARG A 87 -13.64 -2.95 -0.60
N ALA A 88 -12.48 -2.34 -0.77
CA ALA A 88 -12.23 -0.96 -0.38
C ALA A 88 -13.10 0.02 -1.20
N LEU A 89 -13.23 -0.20 -2.51
CA LEU A 89 -14.11 0.61 -3.35
C LEU A 89 -15.59 0.43 -2.99
N THR A 90 -16.04 -0.80 -2.72
CA THR A 90 -17.41 -1.09 -2.29
C THR A 90 -17.76 -0.36 -1.00
N LYS A 91 -16.86 -0.34 -0.01
CA LYS A 91 -17.08 0.41 1.23
C LYS A 91 -17.35 1.89 0.95
N ASN A 92 -16.58 2.50 0.05
CA ASN A 92 -16.80 3.89 -0.34
C ASN A 92 -18.13 4.10 -1.09
N LEU A 93 -18.48 3.20 -2.01
CA LEU A 93 -19.73 3.26 -2.78
C LEU A 93 -20.98 3.06 -1.89
N ASN A 94 -20.87 2.25 -0.84
CA ASN A 94 -21.91 1.98 0.14
C ASN A 94 -22.37 3.24 0.90
N LEU A 95 -21.48 4.22 1.06
CA LEU A 95 -21.82 5.54 1.64
C LEU A 95 -22.83 6.34 0.80
N ARG A 96 -23.06 5.92 -0.44
CA ARG A 96 -24.01 6.55 -1.37
C ARG A 96 -25.31 5.76 -1.49
N LEU A 97 -25.48 4.69 -0.72
CA LEU A 97 -26.67 3.85 -0.69
C LEU A 97 -27.41 4.00 0.65
N PRO A 98 -28.74 3.74 0.67
CA PRO A 98 -29.49 3.66 1.92
C PRO A 98 -28.95 2.56 2.84
N LYS A 99 -29.03 2.75 4.16
CA LYS A 99 -28.55 1.78 5.16
C LYS A 99 -29.21 0.40 5.05
N ILE A 100 -30.48 0.37 4.63
CA ILE A 100 -31.26 -0.86 4.47
C ILE A 100 -30.92 -1.62 3.17
N ASN A 101 -30.09 -1.04 2.31
CA ASN A 101 -29.77 -1.57 0.98
C ASN A 101 -28.28 -1.45 0.67
N GLN A 102 -27.45 -1.89 1.62
CA GLN A 102 -26.00 -1.88 1.52
C GLN A 102 -25.51 -3.10 0.73
N ILE A 103 -24.46 -2.91 -0.07
CA ILE A 103 -23.80 -3.98 -0.81
C ILE A 103 -22.97 -4.82 0.16
N PRO A 104 -23.17 -6.15 0.22
CA PRO A 104 -22.32 -7.05 0.99
C PRO A 104 -20.91 -7.12 0.40
N THR A 105 -19.92 -6.61 1.14
CA THR A 105 -18.52 -6.53 0.69
C THR A 105 -17.91 -7.91 0.40
N ALA A 106 -18.24 -8.93 1.19
CA ALA A 106 -17.78 -10.30 0.97
C ALA A 106 -18.24 -10.85 -0.40
N ALA A 107 -19.49 -10.59 -0.80
CA ALA A 107 -20.01 -11.03 -2.09
C ALA A 107 -19.24 -10.38 -3.25
N VAL A 108 -18.90 -9.09 -3.12
CA VAL A 108 -18.10 -8.37 -4.10
C VAL A 108 -16.68 -8.93 -4.18
N MET A 109 -16.07 -9.28 -3.05
CA MET A 109 -14.73 -9.91 -3.03
C MET A 109 -14.71 -11.22 -3.81
N PHE A 110 -15.65 -12.13 -3.55
CA PHE A 110 -15.75 -13.40 -4.27
C PHE A 110 -16.02 -13.20 -5.75
N SER A 111 -16.91 -12.27 -6.11
CA SER A 111 -17.18 -11.91 -7.50
C SER A 111 -15.92 -11.38 -8.19
N ALA A 112 -15.17 -10.48 -7.55
CA ALA A 112 -13.93 -9.94 -8.08
C ALA A 112 -12.85 -11.01 -8.25
N GLN A 113 -12.72 -11.97 -7.33
CA GLN A 113 -11.79 -13.09 -7.48
C GLN A 113 -12.14 -13.95 -8.69
N ILE A 114 -13.40 -14.34 -8.84
CA ILE A 114 -13.86 -15.17 -9.96
C ILE A 114 -13.70 -14.41 -11.29
N SER A 115 -14.12 -13.15 -11.34
CA SER A 115 -13.94 -12.28 -12.50
C SER A 115 -12.47 -12.10 -12.89
N PHE A 116 -11.56 -12.00 -11.92
CA PHE A 116 -10.13 -11.95 -12.18
C PHE A 116 -9.60 -13.28 -12.74
N LEU A 117 -9.98 -14.41 -12.16
CA LEU A 117 -9.57 -15.73 -12.66
C LEU A 117 -9.99 -15.92 -14.13
N LEU A 118 -11.21 -15.49 -14.50
CA LEU A 118 -11.68 -15.58 -15.89
C LEU A 118 -10.76 -14.86 -16.88
N VAL A 119 -10.33 -13.63 -16.56
CA VAL A 119 -9.55 -12.79 -17.50
C VAL A 119 -8.04 -12.97 -17.42
N ALA A 120 -7.52 -13.70 -16.43
CA ALA A 120 -6.08 -13.78 -16.17
C ALA A 120 -5.54 -15.22 -16.11
N VAL A 121 -6.36 -16.23 -15.80
CA VAL A 121 -5.88 -17.60 -15.58
C VAL A 121 -6.27 -18.48 -16.75
N ASP A 122 -5.26 -19.14 -17.33
CA ASP A 122 -5.48 -20.08 -18.43
C ASP A 122 -5.58 -21.51 -17.88
N PRO A 123 -6.60 -22.27 -18.31
CA PRO A 123 -6.61 -23.71 -18.10
C PRO A 123 -5.62 -24.39 -19.06
N PHE A 124 -4.99 -25.49 -18.61
CA PHE A 124 -4.30 -26.41 -19.50
C PHE A 124 -4.69 -27.85 -19.19
N THR A 125 -4.75 -28.67 -20.23
CA THR A 125 -5.02 -30.11 -20.10
C THR A 125 -3.70 -30.86 -20.28
N ASN A 126 -3.35 -31.72 -19.31
CA ASN A 126 -2.15 -32.54 -19.45
C ASN A 126 -2.36 -33.69 -20.47
N LYS A 127 -1.29 -34.45 -20.76
CA LYS A 127 -1.36 -35.59 -21.68
C LYS A 127 -2.35 -36.69 -21.23
N ALA A 128 -2.75 -36.71 -19.96
CA ALA A 128 -3.69 -37.67 -19.39
C ALA A 128 -5.15 -37.15 -19.38
N GLY A 129 -5.42 -35.98 -19.97
CA GLY A 129 -6.77 -35.42 -20.03
C GLY A 129 -7.22 -34.67 -18.76
N ALA A 130 -6.35 -34.51 -17.76
CA ALA A 130 -6.68 -33.78 -16.54
C ALA A 130 -6.50 -32.27 -16.74
N LEU A 131 -7.48 -31.50 -16.25
CA LEU A 131 -7.52 -30.04 -16.32
C LEU A 131 -6.78 -29.41 -15.14
N PHE A 132 -5.92 -28.44 -15.43
CA PHE A 132 -5.15 -27.67 -14.45
C PHE A 132 -5.26 -26.18 -14.73
N PHE A 133 -5.01 -25.36 -13.71
CA PHE A 133 -4.91 -23.90 -13.85
C PHE A 133 -3.46 -23.46 -13.81
N THR A 134 -3.14 -22.45 -14.62
CA THR A 134 -1.81 -21.84 -14.64
C THR A 134 -1.68 -20.76 -13.57
N GLU A 135 -0.56 -20.76 -12.83
CA GLU A 135 -0.28 -19.73 -11.81
C GLU A 135 0.25 -18.42 -12.43
N GLY A 136 0.69 -18.45 -13.69
CA GLY A 136 1.60 -17.45 -14.27
C GLY A 136 1.19 -15.98 -14.14
N TYR A 137 -0.11 -15.68 -14.11
CA TYR A 137 -0.63 -14.32 -13.95
C TYR A 137 -1.40 -14.09 -12.64
N MET A 138 -1.49 -15.09 -11.75
CA MET A 138 -2.13 -14.94 -10.44
C MET A 138 -1.28 -14.09 -9.48
N GLY A 139 0.04 -14.09 -9.68
CA GLY A 139 0.99 -13.28 -8.95
C GLY A 139 1.01 -11.85 -9.48
N THR A 140 2.11 -11.14 -9.28
CA THR A 140 2.19 -9.70 -9.54
C THR A 140 2.02 -9.28 -11.01
N LYS A 141 2.26 -10.18 -11.97
CA LYS A 141 1.99 -9.98 -13.41
C LYS A 141 0.52 -9.68 -13.73
N GLY A 142 -0.41 -10.15 -12.91
CA GLY A 142 -1.85 -9.92 -13.10
C GLY A 142 -2.39 -8.61 -12.52
N LEU A 143 -1.58 -7.78 -11.87
CA LEU A 143 -2.09 -6.68 -11.02
C LEU A 143 -2.90 -5.65 -11.80
N LEU A 144 -2.50 -5.36 -13.05
CA LEU A 144 -3.26 -4.47 -13.93
C LEU A 144 -4.67 -5.01 -14.22
N ALA A 145 -4.79 -6.30 -14.55
CA ALA A 145 -6.09 -6.94 -14.73
C ALA A 145 -6.90 -6.96 -13.42
N ALA A 146 -6.23 -7.22 -12.28
CA ALA A 146 -6.85 -7.20 -10.97
C ALA A 146 -7.44 -5.82 -10.61
N PHE A 147 -6.78 -4.71 -10.97
CA PHE A 147 -7.32 -3.37 -10.73
C PHE A 147 -8.53 -3.06 -11.62
N LEU A 148 -8.49 -3.45 -12.89
CA LEU A 148 -9.64 -3.31 -13.79
C LEU A 148 -10.86 -4.03 -13.22
N VAL A 149 -10.68 -5.29 -12.79
CA VAL A 149 -11.72 -6.07 -12.13
C VAL A 149 -12.16 -5.41 -10.81
N GLY A 150 -11.20 -5.00 -9.99
CA GLY A 150 -11.44 -4.34 -8.71
C GLY A 150 -12.15 -2.99 -8.81
N PHE A 151 -12.11 -2.34 -9.97
CA PHE A 151 -12.85 -1.11 -10.25
C PHE A 151 -14.22 -1.39 -10.86
N ILE A 152 -14.33 -2.36 -11.75
CA ILE A 152 -15.56 -2.64 -12.49
C ILE A 152 -16.58 -3.40 -11.63
N VAL A 153 -16.17 -4.45 -10.91
CA VAL A 153 -17.10 -5.29 -10.14
C VAL A 153 -17.87 -4.49 -9.07
N PRO A 154 -17.24 -3.65 -8.23
CA PRO A 154 -17.97 -2.82 -7.27
C PRO A 154 -18.98 -1.88 -7.92
N ASN A 155 -18.66 -1.34 -9.10
CA ASN A 155 -19.56 -0.45 -9.84
C ASN A 155 -20.77 -1.20 -10.43
N ILE A 156 -20.58 -2.44 -10.90
CA ILE A 156 -21.70 -3.31 -11.32
C ILE A 156 -22.63 -3.57 -10.14
N TYR A 157 -22.08 -3.96 -8.98
CA TYR A 157 -22.88 -4.16 -7.77
C TYR A 157 -23.59 -2.88 -7.32
N TYR A 158 -22.89 -1.75 -7.34
CA TYR A 158 -23.49 -0.46 -6.99
C TYR A 158 -24.65 -0.10 -7.93
N PHE A 159 -24.49 -0.31 -9.23
CA PHE A 159 -25.57 -0.12 -10.20
C PHE A 159 -26.77 -1.04 -9.89
N SER A 160 -26.54 -2.32 -9.60
CA SER A 160 -27.61 -3.25 -9.29
C SER A 160 -28.37 -2.89 -8.02
N PHE A 161 -27.67 -2.57 -6.93
CA PHE A 161 -28.29 -2.20 -5.65
C PHE A 161 -29.00 -0.84 -5.74
N LYS A 162 -28.41 0.15 -6.42
CA LYS A 162 -29.01 1.48 -6.61
C LYS A 162 -30.33 1.42 -7.41
N ASN A 163 -30.40 0.56 -8.43
CA ASN A 163 -31.57 0.43 -9.30
C ASN A 163 -32.52 -0.72 -8.87
N HIS A 164 -32.33 -1.30 -7.69
CA HIS A 164 -33.12 -2.43 -7.18
C HIS A 164 -33.15 -3.65 -8.12
N LEU A 165 -32.09 -3.86 -8.90
CA LEU A 165 -31.86 -5.05 -9.73
C LEU A 165 -31.30 -6.19 -8.87
N THR A 166 -32.08 -6.58 -7.86
CA THR A 166 -31.75 -7.60 -6.86
C THR A 166 -32.92 -8.56 -6.74
N LEU A 167 -32.65 -9.82 -6.43
CA LEU A 167 -33.72 -10.77 -6.16
C LEU A 167 -34.38 -10.41 -4.81
N LYS A 168 -35.67 -10.08 -4.83
CA LYS A 168 -36.45 -9.77 -3.61
C LYS A 168 -37.07 -11.05 -3.07
N MET A 169 -36.81 -11.35 -1.80
CA MET A 169 -37.48 -12.43 -1.09
C MET A 169 -38.72 -11.89 -0.36
N PRO A 170 -39.76 -12.72 -0.13
CA PRO A 170 -40.88 -12.35 0.72
C PRO A 170 -40.43 -12.03 2.15
N ASP A 171 -41.22 -11.21 2.86
CA ASP A 171 -40.92 -10.77 4.24
C ASP A 171 -40.81 -11.92 5.26
N ALA A 172 -41.36 -13.10 4.93
CA ALA A 172 -41.24 -14.31 5.74
C ALA A 172 -39.83 -14.91 5.76
N VAL A 173 -38.93 -14.47 4.88
CA VAL A 173 -37.57 -15.02 4.75
C VAL A 173 -36.60 -14.22 5.65
N PRO A 174 -35.82 -14.90 6.51
CA PRO A 174 -34.82 -14.24 7.36
C PRO A 174 -33.87 -13.32 6.57
N GLN A 175 -33.55 -12.16 7.13
CA GLN A 175 -32.76 -11.13 6.45
C GLN A 175 -31.39 -11.63 5.95
N ASN A 176 -30.73 -12.52 6.69
CA ASN A 176 -29.46 -13.12 6.28
C ASN A 176 -29.58 -13.93 4.98
N ILE A 177 -30.71 -14.62 4.79
CA ILE A 177 -31.01 -15.38 3.58
C ILE A 177 -31.40 -14.41 2.46
N SER A 178 -32.28 -13.45 2.75
CA SER A 178 -32.69 -12.41 1.79
C SER A 178 -31.50 -11.66 1.19
N SER A 179 -30.51 -11.30 2.02
CA SER A 179 -29.27 -10.65 1.58
C SER A 179 -28.43 -11.52 0.64
N ALA A 180 -28.32 -12.83 0.92
CA ALA A 180 -27.60 -13.75 0.03
C ALA A 180 -28.26 -13.85 -1.36
N PHE A 181 -29.60 -13.93 -1.41
CA PHE A 181 -30.35 -13.97 -2.67
C PHE A 181 -30.30 -12.64 -3.44
N ALA A 182 -30.31 -11.50 -2.73
CA ALA A 182 -30.17 -10.17 -3.35
C ALA A 182 -28.87 -10.03 -4.16
N ASN A 183 -27.81 -10.75 -3.80
CA ASN A 183 -26.52 -10.73 -4.48
C ASN A 183 -26.46 -11.57 -5.77
N ILE A 184 -27.39 -12.49 -6.00
CA ILE A 184 -27.32 -13.44 -7.13
C ILE A 184 -27.29 -12.69 -8.47
N ILE A 185 -28.16 -11.70 -8.65
CA ILE A 185 -28.22 -10.92 -9.90
C ILE A 185 -26.94 -10.09 -10.10
N PRO A 186 -26.50 -9.25 -9.14
CA PRO A 186 -25.23 -8.54 -9.24
C PRO A 186 -24.02 -9.46 -9.53
N PHE A 187 -23.94 -10.59 -8.84
CA PHE A 187 -22.89 -11.59 -9.03
C PHE A 187 -22.91 -12.13 -10.45
N ALA A 188 -24.07 -12.61 -10.91
CA ALA A 188 -24.25 -13.16 -12.25
C ALA A 188 -23.96 -12.13 -13.35
N LEU A 189 -24.32 -10.86 -13.15
CA LEU A 189 -24.00 -9.77 -14.09
C LEU A 189 -22.50 -9.54 -14.16
N ALA A 190 -21.81 -9.46 -13.02
CA ALA A 190 -20.37 -9.24 -12.99
C ALA A 190 -19.58 -10.41 -13.59
N THR A 191 -19.90 -11.65 -13.20
CA THR A 191 -19.22 -12.84 -13.73
C THR A 191 -19.54 -13.08 -15.21
N SER A 192 -20.79 -12.87 -15.64
CA SER A 192 -21.15 -12.99 -17.06
C SER A 192 -20.51 -11.89 -17.90
N PHE A 193 -20.43 -10.65 -17.39
CA PHE A 193 -19.73 -9.57 -18.08
C PHE A 193 -18.27 -9.96 -18.34
N PHE A 194 -17.54 -10.39 -17.32
CA PHE A 194 -16.14 -10.77 -17.47
C PHE A 194 -15.95 -12.08 -18.24
N GLY A 195 -16.86 -13.04 -18.12
CA GLY A 195 -16.82 -14.29 -18.90
C GLY A 195 -17.07 -14.07 -20.38
N LEU A 196 -18.09 -13.29 -20.74
CA LEU A 196 -18.35 -12.90 -22.14
C LEU A 196 -17.20 -12.05 -22.69
N PHE A 197 -16.75 -11.06 -21.90
CA PHE A 197 -15.58 -10.26 -22.27
C PHE A 197 -14.38 -11.15 -22.56
N ASP A 198 -14.04 -12.10 -21.68
CA ASP A 198 -12.89 -13.00 -21.85
C ASP A 198 -13.02 -13.85 -23.13
N ILE A 199 -14.19 -14.45 -23.39
CA ILE A 199 -14.44 -15.23 -24.60
C ILE A 199 -14.16 -14.40 -25.85
N PHE A 200 -14.80 -13.22 -25.98
CA PHE A 200 -14.63 -12.37 -27.15
C PHE A 200 -13.21 -11.79 -27.25
N PHE A 201 -12.61 -11.45 -26.11
CA PHE A 201 -11.27 -10.88 -26.05
C PHE A 201 -10.22 -11.89 -26.52
N ARG A 202 -10.31 -13.15 -26.07
CA ARG A 202 -9.43 -14.23 -26.53
C ARG A 202 -9.65 -14.57 -28.00
N MET A 203 -10.90 -14.54 -28.49
CA MET A 203 -11.17 -14.70 -29.92
C MET A 203 -10.49 -13.60 -30.76
N ALA A 204 -10.44 -12.37 -30.26
CA ALA A 204 -9.84 -11.25 -30.98
C ALA A 204 -8.30 -11.18 -30.84
N THR A 205 -7.75 -11.56 -29.69
CA THR A 205 -6.32 -11.33 -29.37
C THR A 205 -5.48 -12.60 -29.27
N GLY A 206 -6.11 -13.77 -29.14
CA GLY A 206 -5.44 -15.06 -28.96
C GLY A 206 -4.88 -15.30 -27.55
N THR A 207 -5.11 -14.40 -26.59
CA THR A 207 -4.54 -14.51 -25.24
C THR A 207 -5.46 -13.92 -24.17
N ASN A 208 -5.17 -14.17 -22.89
CA ASN A 208 -5.89 -13.58 -21.75
C ASN A 208 -5.53 -12.08 -21.57
N LEU A 209 -6.36 -11.34 -20.81
CA LEU A 209 -6.21 -9.90 -20.62
C LEU A 209 -4.88 -9.54 -19.95
N ALA A 210 -4.47 -10.27 -18.90
CA ALA A 210 -3.24 -9.97 -18.17
C ALA A 210 -2.01 -10.12 -19.08
N ALA A 211 -1.94 -11.20 -19.84
CA ALA A 211 -0.91 -11.45 -20.84
C ALA A 211 -0.92 -10.39 -21.96
N TRP A 212 -2.11 -10.05 -22.47
CA TRP A 212 -2.26 -9.07 -23.55
C TRP A 212 -1.73 -7.69 -23.17
N ILE A 213 -2.01 -7.23 -21.94
CA ILE A 213 -1.51 -5.94 -21.45
C ILE A 213 0.02 -5.90 -21.52
N ILE A 214 0.70 -6.97 -21.10
CA ILE A 214 2.16 -7.07 -21.17
C ILE A 214 2.62 -7.09 -22.63
N GLN A 215 1.96 -7.85 -23.51
CA GLN A 215 2.30 -7.94 -24.93
C GLN A 215 2.17 -6.61 -25.67
N VAL A 216 1.13 -5.82 -25.40
CA VAL A 216 0.91 -4.51 -26.04
C VAL A 216 1.90 -3.47 -25.55
N LEU A 217 2.34 -3.56 -24.30
CA LEU A 217 3.36 -2.68 -23.74
C LEU A 217 4.78 -3.08 -24.16
N ALA A 218 5.02 -4.36 -24.50
CA ALA A 218 6.36 -4.85 -24.82
C ALA A 218 7.11 -4.04 -25.91
N PRO A 219 6.49 -3.64 -27.04
CA PRO A 219 7.16 -2.82 -28.06
C PRO A 219 7.65 -1.45 -27.56
N LEU A 220 7.11 -0.93 -26.45
CA LEU A 220 7.61 0.30 -25.84
C LEU A 220 8.99 0.11 -25.21
N PHE A 221 9.31 -1.12 -24.80
CA PHE A 221 10.51 -1.46 -24.04
C PHE A 221 11.59 -2.13 -24.88
N THR A 222 11.31 -2.47 -26.13
CA THR A 222 12.31 -2.99 -27.09
C THR A 222 13.25 -1.90 -27.63
N ALA A 223 13.19 -0.69 -27.07
CA ALA A 223 14.04 0.43 -27.47
C ALA A 223 15.54 0.10 -27.33
N ALA A 224 16.32 0.50 -28.34
CA ALA A 224 17.76 0.26 -28.39
C ALA A 224 18.52 0.90 -27.21
N ASP A 225 19.74 0.41 -26.98
CA ASP A 225 20.72 0.66 -25.90
C ASP A 225 21.18 2.14 -25.70
N GLY A 226 20.39 3.10 -26.18
CA GLY A 226 20.59 4.53 -26.07
C GLY A 226 19.94 5.14 -24.83
N TYR A 227 20.34 6.37 -24.50
CA TYR A 227 19.87 7.11 -23.31
C TYR A 227 18.33 7.17 -23.20
N VAL A 228 17.63 7.47 -24.30
CA VAL A 228 16.16 7.56 -24.29
C VAL A 228 15.52 6.19 -24.07
N GLY A 229 16.03 5.14 -24.72
CA GLY A 229 15.51 3.78 -24.55
C GLY A 229 15.65 3.30 -23.12
N LEU A 230 16.82 3.50 -22.51
CA LEU A 230 17.08 3.15 -21.11
C LEU A 230 16.20 3.94 -20.15
N ALA A 231 15.97 5.23 -20.42
CA ALA A 231 15.07 6.05 -19.62
C ALA A 231 13.62 5.53 -19.68
N ILE A 232 13.16 5.10 -20.86
CA ILE A 232 11.83 4.51 -21.02
C ILE A 232 11.73 3.19 -20.27
N VAL A 233 12.70 2.29 -20.43
CA VAL A 233 12.68 0.96 -19.79
C VAL A 233 12.68 1.08 -18.26
N TYR A 234 13.68 1.74 -17.68
CA TYR A 234 13.83 1.79 -16.22
C TYR A 234 12.92 2.82 -15.56
N GLY A 235 12.57 3.89 -16.28
CA GLY A 235 11.54 4.84 -15.86
C GLY A 235 10.16 4.19 -15.82
N ALA A 236 9.80 3.34 -16.79
CA ALA A 236 8.55 2.59 -16.78
C ALA A 236 8.49 1.57 -15.65
N MET A 237 9.59 0.84 -15.38
CA MET A 237 9.67 -0.07 -14.23
C MET A 237 9.36 0.67 -12.92
N ALA A 238 10.00 1.82 -12.71
CA ALA A 238 9.73 2.65 -11.54
C ALA A 238 8.30 3.21 -11.53
N PHE A 239 7.79 3.66 -12.67
CA PHE A 239 6.44 4.20 -12.78
C PHE A 239 5.37 3.17 -12.40
N PHE A 240 5.43 1.96 -12.98
CA PHE A 240 4.48 0.89 -12.65
C PHE A 240 4.53 0.55 -11.17
N TRP A 241 5.73 0.46 -10.60
CA TRP A 241 5.87 0.16 -9.18
C TRP A 241 5.33 1.26 -8.28
N PHE A 242 5.55 2.52 -8.66
CA PHE A 242 5.00 3.67 -7.96
C PHE A 242 3.47 3.63 -7.88
N ILE A 243 2.79 3.16 -8.93
CA ILE A 243 1.32 3.03 -8.93
C ILE A 243 0.82 1.68 -8.36
N GLY A 244 1.72 0.88 -7.77
CA GLY A 244 1.38 -0.37 -7.08
C GLY A 244 1.40 -1.63 -7.96
N ILE A 245 2.02 -1.58 -9.14
CA ILE A 245 2.19 -2.74 -10.04
C ILE A 245 3.66 -3.10 -10.08
N GLN A 246 4.03 -4.37 -9.83
CA GLN A 246 5.43 -4.77 -9.85
C GLN A 246 6.09 -4.47 -11.22
N GLY A 247 6.87 -3.39 -11.29
CA GLY A 247 7.45 -2.87 -12.53
C GLY A 247 8.21 -3.91 -13.36
N PRO A 248 9.14 -4.68 -12.77
CA PRO A 248 9.81 -5.79 -13.46
C PRO A 248 8.84 -6.79 -14.10
N SER A 249 7.68 -7.08 -13.48
CA SER A 249 6.71 -8.02 -14.05
C SER A 249 6.06 -7.54 -15.34
N ILE A 250 6.04 -6.24 -15.60
CA ILE A 250 5.50 -5.65 -16.84
C ILE A 250 6.61 -5.47 -17.88
N VAL A 251 7.77 -4.96 -17.45
CA VAL A 251 8.81 -4.53 -18.39
C VAL A 251 9.80 -5.65 -18.72
N GLU A 252 10.22 -6.44 -17.73
CA GLU A 252 11.27 -7.47 -17.89
C GLU A 252 10.93 -8.49 -18.99
N PRO A 253 9.69 -9.03 -19.11
CA PRO A 253 9.36 -9.97 -20.18
C PRO A 253 9.66 -9.47 -21.60
N ALA A 254 9.63 -8.14 -21.82
CA ALA A 254 9.92 -7.53 -23.11
C ALA A 254 11.43 -7.38 -23.40
N VAL A 255 12.26 -7.35 -22.36
CA VAL A 255 13.70 -7.02 -22.47
C VAL A 255 14.62 -8.17 -22.05
N THR A 256 14.13 -9.24 -21.40
CA THR A 256 14.96 -10.37 -20.94
C THR A 256 15.78 -10.99 -22.06
N ALA A 257 15.21 -11.19 -23.25
CA ALA A 257 15.93 -11.75 -24.39
C ALA A 257 17.12 -10.87 -24.81
N ILE A 258 16.93 -9.54 -24.77
CA ILE A 258 17.99 -8.57 -25.07
C ILE A 258 19.06 -8.60 -23.96
N TYR A 259 18.65 -8.67 -22.69
CA TYR A 259 19.59 -8.76 -21.57
C TYR A 259 20.56 -9.94 -21.70
N LEU A 260 20.03 -11.13 -21.98
CA LEU A 260 20.85 -12.34 -22.10
C LEU A 260 21.79 -12.25 -23.30
N THR A 261 21.27 -11.81 -24.45
CA THR A 261 22.05 -11.65 -25.69
C THR A 261 23.18 -10.62 -25.51
N ASN A 262 22.91 -9.50 -24.84
CA ASN A 262 23.89 -8.43 -24.63
C ASN A 262 25.01 -8.85 -23.68
N VAL A 263 24.70 -9.58 -22.60
CA VAL A 263 25.72 -10.08 -21.66
C VAL A 263 26.64 -11.09 -22.37
N GLU A 264 26.08 -12.01 -23.17
CA GLU A 264 26.88 -12.96 -23.94
C GLU A 264 27.75 -12.25 -24.99
N THR A 265 27.18 -11.25 -25.69
CA THR A 265 27.91 -10.45 -26.69
C THR A 265 29.05 -9.66 -26.05
N ASN A 266 28.80 -9.00 -24.92
CA ASN A 266 29.82 -8.29 -24.16
C ASN A 266 30.95 -9.21 -23.71
N MET A 267 30.61 -10.42 -23.22
CA MET A 267 31.61 -11.41 -22.83
C MET A 267 32.54 -11.76 -24.01
N LYS A 268 31.98 -12.03 -25.19
CA LYS A 268 32.76 -12.35 -26.40
C LYS A 268 33.65 -11.18 -26.82
N ILE A 269 33.14 -9.95 -26.82
CA ILE A 269 33.91 -8.75 -27.15
C ILE A 269 35.11 -8.60 -26.21
N VAL A 270 34.87 -8.72 -24.92
CA VAL A 270 35.90 -8.56 -23.88
C VAL A 270 36.92 -9.69 -23.92
N GLN A 271 36.52 -10.93 -24.22
CA GLN A 271 37.44 -12.05 -24.45
C GLN A 271 38.35 -11.84 -25.66
N ALA A 272 37.85 -11.17 -26.70
CA ALA A 272 38.63 -10.76 -27.86
C ALA A 272 39.53 -9.52 -27.61
N GLY A 273 39.56 -8.99 -26.39
CA GLY A 273 40.33 -7.80 -26.03
C GLY A 273 39.65 -6.46 -26.39
N GLY A 274 38.38 -6.49 -26.79
CA GLY A 274 37.59 -5.31 -27.13
C GLY A 274 36.90 -4.64 -25.93
N HIS A 275 36.20 -3.54 -26.22
CA HIS A 275 35.42 -2.76 -25.27
C HIS A 275 33.92 -3.09 -25.39
N ALA A 276 33.32 -3.63 -24.33
CA ALA A 276 31.91 -3.99 -24.27
C ALA A 276 31.04 -2.75 -24.05
N THR A 277 30.25 -2.38 -25.05
CA THR A 277 29.43 -1.16 -25.04
C THR A 277 27.95 -1.42 -24.80
N HIS A 278 27.49 -2.67 -24.83
CA HIS A 278 26.08 -2.96 -24.57
C HIS A 278 25.79 -2.84 -23.09
N ILE A 279 24.80 -2.05 -22.71
CA ILE A 279 24.48 -1.81 -21.30
C ILE A 279 23.07 -2.23 -20.92
N LEU A 280 22.19 -2.47 -21.87
CA LEU A 280 20.87 -3.06 -21.60
C LEU A 280 21.08 -4.55 -21.25
N ALA A 281 21.32 -4.81 -19.98
CA ALA A 281 21.70 -6.10 -19.43
C ALA A 281 21.02 -6.34 -18.08
N GLN A 282 20.95 -7.60 -17.66
CA GLN A 282 20.29 -7.97 -16.42
C GLN A 282 20.95 -7.33 -15.19
N GLY A 283 22.29 -7.28 -15.14
CA GLY A 283 23.03 -6.59 -14.08
C GLY A 283 22.76 -5.09 -14.02
N THR A 284 22.46 -4.45 -15.16
CA THR A 284 22.11 -3.02 -15.21
C THR A 284 20.78 -2.76 -14.53
N GLN A 285 19.81 -3.65 -14.69
CA GLN A 285 18.57 -3.57 -13.93
C GLN A 285 18.89 -3.66 -12.44
N TYR A 286 19.46 -4.78 -11.99
CA TYR A 286 19.56 -5.10 -10.56
C TYR A 286 20.52 -4.20 -9.78
N PHE A 287 21.65 -3.83 -10.38
CA PHE A 287 22.78 -3.25 -9.64
C PHE A 287 23.04 -1.78 -9.97
N VAL A 288 22.34 -1.22 -10.96
CA VAL A 288 22.46 0.19 -11.36
C VAL A 288 21.11 0.90 -11.29
N ALA A 289 20.16 0.50 -12.13
CA ALA A 289 18.89 1.21 -12.28
C ALA A 289 17.97 1.01 -11.06
N THR A 290 17.89 -0.21 -10.54
CA THR A 290 17.05 -0.57 -9.39
C THR A 290 17.93 -0.87 -8.17
N LEU A 291 18.84 0.05 -7.84
CA LEU A 291 19.79 -0.10 -6.74
C LEU A 291 19.06 -0.28 -5.39
N GLY A 292 19.16 -1.48 -4.81
CA GLY A 292 18.40 -1.86 -3.61
C GLY A 292 16.90 -2.02 -3.85
N GLY A 293 16.49 -2.32 -5.08
CA GLY A 293 15.12 -2.55 -5.49
C GLY A 293 14.56 -1.47 -6.43
N THR A 294 13.32 -1.68 -6.91
CA THR A 294 12.70 -0.77 -7.89
C THR A 294 12.54 0.64 -7.32
N GLY A 295 13.00 1.65 -8.07
CA GLY A 295 13.07 3.04 -7.64
C GLY A 295 14.44 3.48 -7.12
N ALA A 296 15.45 2.60 -7.09
CA ALA A 296 16.76 2.89 -6.47
C ALA A 296 16.63 3.20 -4.97
N THR A 297 15.92 2.32 -4.25
CA THR A 297 15.50 2.56 -2.87
C THR A 297 16.58 2.32 -1.81
N LEU A 298 17.79 1.88 -2.19
CA LEU A 298 18.88 1.62 -1.24
C LEU A 298 19.14 2.85 -0.37
N VAL A 299 19.42 3.98 -1.02
CA VAL A 299 19.85 5.20 -0.31
C VAL A 299 18.75 5.76 0.57
N ILE A 300 17.53 5.91 0.06
CA ILE A 300 16.41 6.44 0.86
C ILE A 300 16.12 5.57 2.10
N THR A 301 16.30 4.25 2.01
CA THR A 301 16.14 3.34 3.14
C THR A 301 17.15 3.64 4.24
N TYR A 302 18.43 3.79 3.87
CA TYR A 302 19.48 4.15 4.85
C TYR A 302 19.33 5.59 5.36
N MET A 303 18.83 6.51 4.54
CA MET A 303 18.49 7.86 5.00
C MET A 303 17.38 7.82 6.05
N PHE A 304 16.34 7.00 5.88
CA PHE A 304 15.35 6.78 6.92
C PHE A 304 15.98 6.11 8.16
N ALA A 305 16.75 5.05 7.99
CA ALA A 305 17.33 4.29 9.10
C ALA A 305 18.30 5.10 9.99
N LEU A 306 19.08 5.98 9.36
CA LEU A 306 20.21 6.69 9.99
C LEU A 306 19.93 8.18 10.22
N TRP A 307 19.27 8.86 9.29
CA TRP A 307 19.16 10.33 9.28
C TRP A 307 17.76 10.85 9.60
N ALA A 308 16.71 10.03 9.55
CA ALA A 308 15.36 10.48 9.87
C ALA A 308 15.28 11.02 11.31
N LYS A 309 14.56 12.12 11.48
CA LYS A 309 14.20 12.64 12.79
C LYS A 309 12.92 11.99 13.30
N SER A 310 12.00 11.63 12.40
CA SER A 310 10.79 10.86 12.72
C SER A 310 11.16 9.49 13.30
N LYS A 311 10.55 9.14 14.43
CA LYS A 311 10.71 7.82 15.08
C LYS A 311 10.10 6.72 14.21
N GLU A 312 8.95 6.99 13.59
CA GLU A 312 8.25 6.08 12.67
C GLU A 312 9.13 5.73 11.47
N LEU A 313 9.62 6.74 10.74
CA LEU A 313 10.47 6.53 9.57
C LEU A 313 11.78 5.83 9.94
N LYS A 314 12.39 6.18 11.07
CA LYS A 314 13.61 5.54 11.55
C LYS A 314 13.42 4.05 11.84
N ALA A 315 12.32 3.68 12.49
CA ALA A 315 12.01 2.28 12.76
C ALA A 315 11.80 1.49 11.47
N ILE A 316 11.03 2.04 10.53
CA ILE A 316 10.76 1.41 9.23
C ILE A 316 12.06 1.25 8.42
N GLY A 317 12.87 2.31 8.32
CA GLY A 317 14.14 2.27 7.59
C GLY A 317 15.09 1.22 8.13
N ARG A 318 15.18 1.07 9.46
CA ARG A 318 16.02 0.03 10.10
C ARG A 318 15.51 -1.38 9.81
N ALA A 319 14.20 -1.59 9.88
CA ALA A 319 13.60 -2.89 9.57
C ALA A 319 13.78 -3.27 8.10
N ALA A 320 13.71 -2.29 7.19
CA ALA A 320 13.83 -2.51 5.75
C ALA A 320 15.28 -2.57 5.24
N ALA A 321 16.27 -2.09 5.99
CA ALA A 321 17.66 -1.96 5.54
C ALA A 321 18.27 -3.29 5.07
N ILE A 322 18.03 -4.38 5.80
CA ILE A 322 18.57 -5.70 5.43
C ILE A 322 17.91 -6.20 4.13
N PRO A 323 16.57 -6.36 4.02
CA PRO A 323 15.93 -6.76 2.77
C PRO A 323 16.35 -5.91 1.56
N VAL A 324 16.34 -4.59 1.72
CA VAL A 324 16.68 -3.64 0.65
C VAL A 324 18.13 -3.80 0.19
N SER A 325 19.05 -4.16 1.08
CA SER A 325 20.45 -4.42 0.73
C SER A 325 20.60 -5.63 -0.19
N PHE A 326 19.64 -6.55 -0.20
CA PHE A 326 19.58 -7.71 -1.10
C PHE A 326 18.53 -7.51 -2.22
N GLY A 327 18.16 -6.26 -2.52
CA GLY A 327 17.24 -5.94 -3.62
C GLY A 327 15.75 -6.13 -3.33
N VAL A 328 15.39 -6.64 -2.14
CA VAL A 328 14.01 -6.87 -1.69
C VAL A 328 13.50 -5.63 -0.97
N ASN A 329 12.76 -4.78 -1.69
CA ASN A 329 12.40 -3.46 -1.20
C ASN A 329 10.93 -3.28 -0.81
N GLU A 330 10.12 -4.33 -0.84
CA GLU A 330 8.74 -4.28 -0.39
C GLU A 330 8.59 -3.71 1.04
N PRO A 331 9.45 -4.06 2.02
CA PRO A 331 9.33 -3.50 3.37
C PRO A 331 9.42 -1.97 3.41
N ILE A 332 10.28 -1.33 2.60
CA ILE A 332 10.37 0.14 2.58
C ILE A 332 9.25 0.76 1.75
N LEU A 333 8.91 0.12 0.62
CA LEU A 333 7.90 0.61 -0.31
C LEU A 333 6.52 0.71 0.31
N PHE A 334 6.16 -0.32 1.08
CA PHE A 334 4.87 -0.42 1.76
C PHE A 334 4.93 0.13 3.20
N GLY A 335 6.04 -0.07 3.91
CA GLY A 335 6.20 0.40 5.29
C GLY A 335 6.30 1.92 5.41
N ALA A 336 7.10 2.58 4.58
CA ALA A 336 7.29 4.04 4.57
C ALA A 336 6.39 4.75 3.54
N PRO A 337 5.24 4.14 3.23
CA PRO A 337 4.53 4.17 1.94
C PRO A 337 5.16 5.07 0.88
N LEU A 338 6.17 4.57 0.17
CA LEU A 338 6.74 5.25 -1.00
C LEU A 338 5.82 5.12 -2.22
N ILE A 339 5.13 3.99 -2.31
CA ILE A 339 4.13 3.71 -3.36
C ILE A 339 2.93 4.64 -3.20
N LEU A 340 2.42 5.17 -4.32
CA LEU A 340 1.30 6.10 -4.40
C LEU A 340 1.45 7.38 -3.57
N ASN A 341 2.65 7.64 -3.02
CA ASN A 341 2.95 8.85 -2.28
C ASN A 341 3.50 9.91 -3.23
N PRO A 342 2.74 10.97 -3.54
CA PRO A 342 3.11 11.93 -4.58
C PRO A 342 4.43 12.67 -4.29
N ILE A 343 4.85 12.77 -3.01
CA ILE A 343 6.13 13.38 -2.63
C ILE A 343 7.28 12.61 -3.27
N PHE A 344 7.21 11.28 -3.32
CA PHE A 344 8.28 10.45 -3.86
C PHE A 344 8.16 10.15 -5.35
N PHE A 345 7.11 10.61 -6.05
CA PHE A 345 6.91 10.33 -7.47
C PHE A 345 8.13 10.69 -8.34
N ILE A 346 8.65 11.91 -8.16
CA ILE A 346 9.78 12.43 -8.93
C ILE A 346 11.07 11.64 -8.64
N PRO A 347 11.54 11.50 -7.39
CA PRO A 347 12.80 10.80 -7.14
C PRO A 347 12.69 9.31 -7.46
N PHE A 348 11.52 8.69 -7.24
CA PHE A 348 11.33 7.26 -7.50
C PHE A 348 11.48 6.88 -8.96
N ILE A 349 11.06 7.74 -9.90
CA ILE A 349 11.22 7.53 -11.33
C ILE A 349 12.55 8.10 -11.83
N GLY A 350 12.95 9.27 -11.31
CA GLY A 350 14.15 9.98 -11.74
C GLY A 350 15.45 9.28 -11.38
N ALA A 351 15.57 8.71 -10.16
CA ALA A 351 16.80 8.07 -9.72
C ALA A 351 17.22 6.89 -10.63
N PRO A 352 16.33 5.93 -10.98
CA PRO A 352 16.65 4.87 -11.94
C PRO A 352 17.14 5.36 -13.30
N ILE A 353 16.51 6.42 -13.84
CA ILE A 353 16.88 7.02 -15.13
C ILE A 353 18.27 7.66 -15.05
N LEU A 354 18.53 8.43 -14.00
CA LEU A 354 19.81 9.10 -13.80
C LEU A 354 20.94 8.09 -13.55
N ASN A 355 20.67 7.02 -12.82
CA ASN A 355 21.62 5.95 -12.55
C ASN A 355 22.04 5.22 -13.82
N VAL A 356 21.08 4.84 -14.68
CA VAL A 356 21.41 4.17 -15.93
C VAL A 356 22.12 5.10 -16.92
N TRP A 357 21.78 6.38 -16.96
CA TRP A 357 22.50 7.37 -17.76
C TRP A 357 23.94 7.56 -17.27
N LEU A 358 24.14 7.63 -15.96
CA LEU A 358 25.47 7.74 -15.39
C LEU A 358 26.32 6.51 -15.72
N PHE A 359 25.74 5.30 -15.61
CA PHE A 359 26.42 4.09 -16.05
C PHE A 359 26.75 4.13 -17.55
N LYS A 360 25.81 4.55 -18.40
CA LYS A 360 26.06 4.70 -19.83
C LYS A 360 27.20 5.66 -20.13
N ILE A 361 27.27 6.79 -19.43
CA ILE A 361 28.37 7.75 -19.56
C ILE A 361 29.71 7.10 -19.22
N PHE A 362 29.76 6.28 -18.17
CA PHE A 362 30.98 5.54 -17.81
C PHE A 362 31.41 4.57 -18.91
N VAL A 363 30.45 3.91 -19.56
CA VAL A 363 30.72 2.96 -20.64
C VAL A 363 31.13 3.66 -21.94
N ASP A 364 30.43 4.73 -22.31
CA ASP A 364 30.67 5.46 -23.56
C ASP A 364 31.95 6.31 -23.51
N TYR A 365 32.27 6.92 -22.36
CA TYR A 365 33.30 7.98 -22.28
C TYR A 365 34.47 7.68 -21.33
N PHE A 366 34.30 6.80 -20.34
CA PHE A 366 35.33 6.50 -19.33
C PHE A 366 35.96 5.10 -19.49
N GLY A 367 35.67 4.41 -20.59
CA GLY A 367 36.26 3.10 -20.90
C GLY A 367 35.86 2.00 -19.93
N MET A 368 34.70 2.13 -19.26
CA MET A 368 34.12 1.06 -18.44
C MET A 368 33.41 0.03 -19.32
N ASN A 369 33.68 -1.26 -19.15
CA ASN A 369 32.92 -2.28 -19.87
C ASN A 369 31.48 -2.40 -19.33
N GLY A 370 30.55 -2.74 -20.22
CA GLY A 370 29.22 -3.24 -19.84
C GLY A 370 29.28 -4.57 -19.08
N PHE A 371 28.12 -5.03 -18.59
CA PHE A 371 28.02 -6.30 -17.85
C PHE A 371 28.41 -7.49 -18.74
N VAL A 372 29.27 -8.36 -18.20
CA VAL A 372 29.72 -9.60 -18.85
C VAL A 372 29.32 -10.85 -18.05
N PHE A 373 28.90 -10.72 -16.80
CA PHE A 373 28.42 -11.81 -15.97
C PHE A 373 26.98 -11.57 -15.50
N ASN A 374 26.19 -12.65 -15.49
CA ASN A 374 24.92 -12.68 -14.78
C ASN A 374 25.16 -13.15 -13.35
N LEU A 375 24.77 -12.31 -12.39
CA LEU A 375 24.86 -12.59 -10.96
C LEU A 375 23.45 -12.78 -10.39
N PRO A 376 23.29 -13.51 -9.27
CA PRO A 376 22.02 -13.55 -8.55
C PRO A 376 21.53 -12.12 -8.25
N TRP A 377 20.25 -11.86 -8.52
CA TRP A 377 19.64 -10.54 -8.34
C TRP A 377 19.69 -10.05 -6.88
N THR A 378 19.78 -10.99 -5.94
CA THR A 378 19.92 -10.73 -4.51
C THR A 378 21.30 -10.20 -4.12
N THR A 379 22.29 -10.21 -5.03
CA THR A 379 23.63 -9.68 -4.74
C THR A 379 23.55 -8.20 -4.36
N PRO A 380 24.15 -7.75 -3.24
CA PRO A 380 24.10 -6.35 -2.85
C PRO A 380 24.59 -5.43 -3.98
N GLY A 381 23.76 -4.46 -4.35
CA GLY A 381 23.91 -3.73 -5.62
C GLY A 381 25.31 -3.17 -5.90
N PRO A 382 25.97 -2.45 -4.98
CA PRO A 382 27.33 -1.96 -5.21
C PRO A 382 28.34 -3.09 -5.49
N ILE A 383 28.18 -4.24 -4.82
CA ILE A 383 29.03 -5.41 -4.99
C ILE A 383 28.72 -6.08 -6.34
N GLY A 384 27.44 -6.26 -6.65
CA GLY A 384 26.97 -6.85 -7.91
C GLY A 384 27.44 -6.07 -9.15
N LEU A 385 27.45 -4.73 -9.08
CA LEU A 385 28.00 -3.87 -10.13
C LEU A 385 29.50 -4.17 -10.35
N ILE A 386 30.29 -4.16 -9.29
CA ILE A 386 31.75 -4.37 -9.37
C ILE A 386 32.07 -5.76 -9.90
N MET A 387 31.41 -6.80 -9.39
CA MET A 387 31.60 -8.19 -9.81
C MET A 387 31.16 -8.40 -11.27
N GLY A 388 30.03 -7.83 -11.67
CA GLY A 388 29.41 -8.06 -12.99
C GLY A 388 30.20 -7.50 -14.18
N VAL A 389 31.13 -6.57 -13.92
CA VAL A 389 31.99 -5.93 -14.93
C VAL A 389 33.49 -6.21 -14.71
N ARG A 390 33.84 -7.32 -14.06
CA ARG A 390 35.23 -7.80 -13.83
C ARG A 390 36.09 -6.92 -12.91
N PHE A 391 35.52 -6.36 -11.85
CA PHE A 391 36.26 -5.60 -10.82
C PHE A 391 37.07 -4.41 -11.38
N SER A 392 36.55 -3.75 -12.42
CA SER A 392 37.21 -2.57 -12.98
C SER A 392 37.21 -1.41 -11.97
N ILE A 393 38.28 -0.60 -11.98
CA ILE A 393 38.39 0.57 -11.10
C ILE A 393 37.26 1.57 -11.37
N GLN A 394 36.85 1.70 -12.64
CA GLN A 394 35.72 2.52 -13.06
C GLN A 394 34.41 2.10 -12.38
N ALA A 395 34.20 0.80 -12.14
CA ALA A 395 33.02 0.30 -11.46
C ALA A 395 32.96 0.68 -9.99
N VAL A 396 34.10 0.70 -9.30
CA VAL A 396 34.20 1.16 -7.91
C VAL A 396 33.84 2.65 -7.83
N ILE A 397 34.37 3.45 -8.76
CA ILE A 397 34.06 4.88 -8.86
C ILE A 397 32.57 5.08 -9.15
N LEU A 398 32.02 4.33 -10.11
CA LEU A 398 30.60 4.39 -10.45
C LEU A 398 29.72 4.00 -9.27
N ALA A 399 30.05 2.96 -8.51
CA ALA A 399 29.27 2.54 -7.35
C ALA A 399 29.13 3.68 -6.31
N VAL A 400 30.23 4.38 -6.04
CA VAL A 400 30.20 5.57 -5.16
C VAL A 400 29.39 6.70 -5.80
N ALA A 401 29.58 6.95 -7.10
CA ALA A 401 28.87 8.00 -7.82
C ALA A 401 27.35 7.78 -7.87
N LEU A 402 26.88 6.53 -8.00
CA LEU A 402 25.47 6.16 -7.94
C LEU A 402 24.88 6.44 -6.56
N ILE A 403 25.56 6.05 -5.48
CA ILE A 403 25.11 6.36 -4.12
C ILE A 403 25.00 7.87 -3.92
N VAL A 404 25.99 8.65 -4.39
CA VAL A 404 25.95 10.12 -4.31
C VAL A 404 24.81 10.71 -5.13
N MET A 405 24.58 10.20 -6.35
CA MET A 405 23.47 10.61 -7.21
C MET A 405 22.13 10.39 -6.51
N ASP A 406 21.92 9.18 -5.99
CA ASP A 406 20.69 8.83 -5.28
C ASP A 406 20.49 9.69 -4.03
N VAL A 407 21.55 10.01 -3.27
CA VAL A 407 21.47 10.96 -2.14
C VAL A 407 20.99 12.31 -2.64
N ILE A 408 21.58 12.86 -3.70
CA ILE A 408 21.21 14.17 -4.24
C ILE A 408 19.76 14.20 -4.69
N VAL A 409 19.31 13.13 -5.36
CA VAL A 409 17.94 13.01 -5.91
C VAL A 409 16.91 12.85 -4.78
N TYR A 410 17.15 11.96 -3.81
CA TYR A 410 16.19 11.65 -2.75
C TYR A 410 16.18 12.65 -1.59
N TYR A 411 17.30 13.26 -1.25
CA TYR A 411 17.43 14.11 -0.07
C TYR A 411 16.39 15.24 0.06
N PRO A 412 16.06 16.04 -0.97
CA PRO A 412 15.04 17.08 -0.81
C PRO A 412 13.66 16.52 -0.45
N PHE A 413 13.27 15.38 -1.02
CA PHE A 413 11.98 14.73 -0.78
C PHE A 413 11.95 14.01 0.56
N PHE A 414 13.03 13.33 0.91
CA PHE A 414 13.25 12.78 2.25
C PHE A 414 13.08 13.84 3.32
N LYS A 415 13.75 14.99 3.18
CA LYS A 415 13.70 16.07 4.17
C LYS A 415 12.29 16.65 4.31
N ALA A 416 11.60 16.87 3.19
CA ALA A 416 10.22 17.35 3.19
C ALA A 416 9.28 16.36 3.92
N TYR A 417 9.40 15.07 3.62
CA TYR A 417 8.57 14.03 4.21
C TYR A 417 8.89 13.77 5.69
N ASP A 418 10.17 13.72 6.05
CA ASP A 418 10.61 13.58 7.45
C ASP A 418 10.15 14.79 8.28
N THR A 419 10.22 16.01 7.73
CA THR A 419 9.70 17.20 8.41
C THR A 419 8.19 17.10 8.64
N GLN A 420 7.43 16.67 7.62
CA GLN A 420 5.99 16.42 7.76
C GLN A 420 5.71 15.37 8.85
N LYS A 421 6.44 14.26 8.85
CA LYS A 421 6.28 13.19 9.84
C LYS A 421 6.68 13.59 11.24
N VAL A 422 7.75 14.37 11.40
CA VAL A 422 8.12 14.95 12.70
C VAL A 422 7.06 15.94 13.18
N GLN A 423 6.46 16.75 12.30
CA GLN A 423 5.36 17.62 12.69
C GLN A 423 4.11 16.82 13.08
N GLU A 424 3.80 15.74 12.36
CA GLU A 424 2.74 14.81 12.73
C GLU A 424 3.04 14.13 14.07
N GLU A 425 4.27 13.67 14.30
CA GLU A 425 4.72 13.07 15.57
C GLU A 425 4.75 14.08 16.71
N ALA A 426 5.19 15.31 16.48
CA ALA A 426 5.20 16.38 17.46
C ALA A 426 3.77 16.84 17.77
N LYS A 427 2.87 16.83 16.79
CA LYS A 427 1.45 17.05 17.02
C LYS A 427 0.85 15.87 17.81
N LYS A 428 1.22 14.62 17.47
CA LYS A 428 0.83 13.42 18.23
C LYS A 428 1.40 13.43 19.65
N ALA A 429 2.62 13.92 19.85
CA ALA A 429 3.32 13.97 21.12
C ALA A 429 2.88 15.16 21.96
N ALA A 430 2.63 16.33 21.37
CA ALA A 430 2.01 17.46 22.05
C ALA A 430 0.56 17.14 22.40
N GLU A 431 -0.16 16.43 21.53
CA GLU A 431 -1.42 15.80 21.89
C GLU A 431 -1.18 14.80 23.02
N ALA A 432 -0.26 13.83 22.96
CA ALA A 432 0.04 12.86 24.03
C ALA A 432 0.46 13.47 25.38
N GLU A 433 1.31 14.49 25.37
CA GLU A 433 1.79 15.21 26.55
C GLU A 433 0.65 16.02 27.13
N ALA A 434 -0.09 16.73 26.29
CA ALA A 434 -1.27 17.44 26.72
C ALA A 434 -2.45 16.47 27.00
N ASN A 435 -2.35 15.22 26.59
CA ASN A 435 -3.20 14.08 26.95
C ASN A 435 -2.71 13.36 28.24
N GLY A 436 -1.59 13.77 28.85
CA GLY A 436 -1.11 13.29 30.15
C GLY A 436 -0.26 12.01 30.15
N GLU A 437 0.38 11.66 29.03
CA GLU A 437 1.16 10.41 28.95
C GLU A 437 2.58 10.46 29.54
N SER A 438 3.00 11.59 30.11
CA SER A 438 4.27 11.71 30.83
C SER A 438 4.04 12.26 32.23
N GLY A 439 4.21 11.37 33.22
CA GLY A 439 4.10 11.70 34.64
C GLY A 439 2.67 11.65 35.15
N VAL A 440 2.40 10.69 36.03
CA VAL A 440 1.26 10.73 36.95
C VAL A 440 1.51 11.90 37.90
N GLU A 441 0.93 13.05 37.62
CA GLU A 441 0.59 14.04 38.64
C GLU A 441 -0.93 14.14 38.73
N THR A 442 -1.42 13.63 39.85
CA THR A 442 -2.78 13.79 40.35
C THR A 442 -3.05 15.26 40.61
N THR A 443 -3.94 15.87 39.83
CA THR A 443 -4.69 17.05 40.28
C THR A 443 -6.17 16.72 40.29
N ASP A 444 -6.70 16.68 41.52
CA ASP A 444 -8.09 16.47 41.86
C ASP A 444 -8.99 17.54 41.26
N ALA A 445 -9.92 17.09 40.42
CA ALA A 445 -11.27 17.64 40.30
C ALA A 445 -12.13 16.54 39.67
N VAL A 446 -12.57 15.61 40.51
CA VAL A 446 -13.44 14.50 40.15
C VAL A 446 -14.85 15.07 39.89
N VAL A 447 -15.26 15.12 38.62
CA VAL A 447 -16.69 15.08 38.30
C VAL A 447 -17.02 13.59 38.22
N ALA A 448 -17.58 13.04 39.30
CA ALA A 448 -17.95 11.63 39.34
C ALA A 448 -19.12 11.43 38.36
N THR A 449 -18.87 10.70 37.27
CA THR A 449 -19.94 10.18 36.42
C THR A 449 -20.24 8.79 36.96
N ASP A 450 -21.40 8.58 37.58
CA ASP A 450 -21.78 7.28 38.15
C ASP A 450 -22.32 6.36 37.04
N ALA A 451 -22.32 5.04 37.26
CA ALA A 451 -22.83 4.07 36.28
C ALA A 451 -24.28 4.35 35.82
N GLY A 452 -25.08 5.02 36.66
CA GLY A 452 -26.45 5.45 36.34
C GLY A 452 -26.54 6.60 35.33
N ASP A 453 -25.45 7.34 35.09
CA ASP A 453 -25.43 8.51 34.19
C ASP A 453 -25.15 8.13 32.74
N ILE A 454 -24.62 6.92 32.50
CA ILE A 454 -24.37 6.36 31.17
C ILE A 454 -25.72 6.01 30.55
N PRO A 455 -26.12 6.64 29.44
CA PRO A 455 -27.43 6.44 28.85
C PRO A 455 -27.46 5.12 28.05
N LEU A 456 -27.44 3.98 28.74
CA LEU A 456 -27.48 2.65 28.12
C LEU A 456 -28.70 2.47 27.20
N GLY A 457 -29.80 3.16 27.47
CA GLY A 457 -30.96 3.22 26.57
C GLY A 457 -30.70 3.86 25.19
N LEU A 458 -29.61 4.62 25.03
CA LEU A 458 -29.16 5.23 23.78
C LEU A 458 -28.06 4.42 23.07
N THR A 459 -27.56 3.34 23.70
CA THR A 459 -26.53 2.46 23.14
C THR A 459 -27.16 1.34 22.31
N LYS A 460 -26.44 0.84 21.30
CA LYS A 460 -26.91 -0.17 20.35
C LYS A 460 -27.12 -1.53 21.00
N ASP A 461 -26.23 -1.94 21.90
CA ASP A 461 -26.27 -3.24 22.57
C ASP A 461 -27.06 -3.21 23.89
N LYS A 462 -27.44 -2.01 24.38
CA LYS A 462 -28.09 -1.74 25.68
C LYS A 462 -27.31 -2.26 26.89
N LYS A 463 -26.04 -2.57 26.69
CA LYS A 463 -25.15 -3.18 27.68
C LYS A 463 -23.96 -2.30 27.96
N ASN A 464 -23.31 -1.79 26.92
CA ASN A 464 -22.09 -1.00 27.01
C ASN A 464 -22.19 0.25 26.13
N LEU A 465 -21.55 1.33 26.56
CA LEU A 465 -21.26 2.46 25.67
C LEU A 465 -20.01 2.14 24.85
N ASN A 466 -20.21 1.86 23.56
CA ASN A 466 -19.16 1.46 22.63
C ASN A 466 -18.58 2.71 21.91
N ILE A 467 -17.30 3.01 22.12
CA ILE A 467 -16.65 4.25 21.68
C ILE A 467 -15.50 3.94 20.72
N LEU A 468 -15.55 4.46 19.50
CA LEU A 468 -14.44 4.34 18.55
C LEU A 468 -13.67 5.63 18.38
N VAL A 469 -12.41 5.62 18.80
CA VAL A 469 -11.51 6.77 18.62
C VAL A 469 -10.69 6.57 17.35
N ILE A 470 -10.74 7.54 16.44
CA ILE A 470 -10.10 7.46 15.13
C ILE A 470 -9.04 8.54 15.00
N CYS A 471 -7.81 8.15 14.66
CA CYS A 471 -6.72 9.07 14.31
C CYS A 471 -5.99 8.63 13.04
N ALA A 472 -4.93 9.34 12.64
CA ALA A 472 -4.18 9.04 11.42
C ALA A 472 -3.56 7.63 11.39
N GLY A 473 -3.14 7.10 12.54
CA GLY A 473 -2.32 5.89 12.62
C GLY A 473 -2.55 5.03 13.87
N GLY A 474 -3.71 5.13 14.53
CA GLY A 474 -4.09 4.34 15.71
C GLY A 474 -3.43 4.73 17.05
N GLY A 475 -2.27 5.39 17.04
CA GLY A 475 -1.53 5.73 18.27
C GLY A 475 -2.28 6.67 19.22
N THR A 476 -2.60 7.90 18.81
CA THR A 476 -3.27 8.89 19.68
C THR A 476 -4.72 8.54 20.00
N SER A 477 -5.37 7.71 19.18
CA SER A 477 -6.68 7.15 19.51
C SER A 477 -6.60 6.05 20.57
N GLY A 478 -5.49 5.29 20.60
CA GLY A 478 -5.22 4.27 21.62
C GLY A 478 -5.18 4.85 23.03
N ILE A 479 -4.67 6.07 23.19
CA ILE A 479 -4.54 6.77 24.48
C ILE A 479 -5.92 6.97 25.11
N LEU A 480 -6.82 7.65 24.40
CA LEU A 480 -8.17 7.94 24.88
C LEU A 480 -8.96 6.65 25.12
N ALA A 481 -8.87 5.69 24.19
CA ALA A 481 -9.55 4.41 24.32
C ALA A 481 -9.06 3.62 25.56
N ASN A 482 -7.75 3.55 25.78
CA ASN A 482 -7.17 2.88 26.94
C ASN A 482 -7.52 3.59 28.26
N ALA A 483 -7.52 4.93 28.27
CA ALA A 483 -7.91 5.71 29.45
C ALA A 483 -9.38 5.45 29.82
N LEU A 484 -10.27 5.44 28.83
CA LEU A 484 -11.69 5.10 29.01
C LEU A 484 -11.86 3.67 29.52
N ASN A 485 -11.20 2.69 28.90
CA ASN A 485 -11.28 1.28 29.32
C ASN A 485 -10.71 1.04 30.72
N LYS A 486 -9.61 1.72 31.08
CA LYS A 486 -9.01 1.61 32.41
C LYS A 486 -9.97 2.14 33.48
N MET A 487 -10.52 3.32 33.26
CA MET A 487 -11.51 3.92 34.17
C MET A 487 -12.78 3.07 34.26
N ALA A 488 -13.25 2.53 33.12
CA ALA A 488 -14.39 1.63 33.09
C ALA A 488 -14.16 0.38 33.97
N LYS A 489 -12.96 -0.19 33.93
CA LYS A 489 -12.59 -1.33 34.77
C LYS A 489 -12.44 -0.96 36.26
N GLU A 490 -11.90 0.20 36.58
CA GLU A 490 -11.70 0.65 37.97
C GLU A 490 -13.01 1.01 38.67
N LYS A 491 -13.97 1.55 37.92
CA LYS A 491 -15.27 2.02 38.44
C LYS A 491 -16.44 1.09 38.09
N ASP A 492 -16.17 -0.08 37.53
CA ASP A 492 -17.16 -1.06 37.06
C ASP A 492 -18.24 -0.43 36.17
N LEU A 493 -17.81 0.41 35.21
CA LEU A 493 -18.70 1.09 34.28
C LEU A 493 -18.89 0.27 32.99
N PRO A 494 -20.11 0.24 32.43
CA PRO A 494 -20.43 -0.42 31.17
C PRO A 494 -19.93 0.37 29.94
N ILE A 495 -18.62 0.37 29.70
CA ILE A 495 -17.99 1.12 28.59
C ILE A 495 -16.96 0.22 27.91
N GLU A 496 -16.96 0.23 26.58
CA GLU A 496 -15.91 -0.39 25.77
C GLU A 496 -15.41 0.61 24.73
N ALA A 497 -14.11 0.89 24.74
CA ALA A 497 -13.49 1.83 23.82
C ALA A 497 -12.45 1.14 22.92
N ALA A 498 -12.54 1.39 21.61
CA ALA A 498 -11.62 0.89 20.60
C ALA A 498 -10.88 2.04 19.91
N ALA A 499 -9.70 1.75 19.39
CA ALA A 499 -8.88 2.69 18.64
C ALA A 499 -8.56 2.17 17.24
N ALA A 500 -8.64 3.05 16.23
CA ALA A 500 -8.32 2.68 14.86
C ALA A 500 -7.57 3.79 14.11
N ALA A 501 -6.80 3.39 13.11
CA ALA A 501 -6.26 4.29 12.09
C ALA A 501 -7.34 4.65 11.05
N TYR A 502 -7.24 5.84 10.48
CA TYR A 502 -8.07 6.23 9.35
C TYR A 502 -7.84 5.27 8.17
N GLY A 503 -8.92 4.69 7.61
CA GLY A 503 -8.85 3.62 6.60
C GLY A 503 -8.95 2.19 7.16
N ALA A 504 -8.60 1.99 8.44
CA ALA A 504 -8.75 0.69 9.13
C ALA A 504 -10.00 0.62 10.03
N HIS A 505 -10.69 1.74 10.25
CA HIS A 505 -11.84 1.85 11.15
C HIS A 505 -13.15 1.33 10.58
N GLY A 506 -13.25 1.17 9.25
CA GLY A 506 -14.53 0.92 8.59
C GLY A 506 -15.23 -0.39 9.01
N ASP A 507 -14.48 -1.40 9.47
CA ASP A 507 -15.06 -2.66 9.97
C ASP A 507 -15.51 -2.55 11.44
N LEU A 508 -14.93 -1.62 12.22
CA LEU A 508 -15.25 -1.42 13.63
C LEU A 508 -16.40 -0.42 13.81
N LEU A 509 -16.47 0.60 12.95
CA LEU A 509 -17.41 1.71 13.07
C LEU A 509 -18.89 1.27 13.22
N PRO A 510 -19.40 0.25 12.51
CA PRO A 510 -20.80 -0.18 12.63
C PRO A 510 -21.21 -0.64 14.03
N ASP A 511 -20.28 -1.20 14.80
CA ASP A 511 -20.55 -1.78 16.13
C ASP A 511 -20.46 -0.74 17.26
N MET A 512 -20.22 0.52 16.91
CA MET A 512 -19.91 1.59 17.85
C MET A 512 -21.12 2.52 18.02
N ASP A 513 -21.26 3.13 19.20
CA ASP A 513 -22.31 4.12 19.49
C ASP A 513 -21.85 5.53 19.12
N VAL A 514 -20.58 5.80 19.43
CA VAL A 514 -19.92 7.09 19.20
C VAL A 514 -18.61 6.87 18.50
N THR A 515 -18.28 7.77 17.57
CA THR A 515 -16.91 7.90 17.09
C THR A 515 -16.35 9.28 17.40
N VAL A 516 -15.14 9.29 17.94
CA VAL A 516 -14.39 10.52 18.23
C VAL A 516 -13.29 10.65 17.19
N LEU A 517 -13.38 11.70 16.37
CA LEU A 517 -12.34 12.02 15.41
C LEU A 517 -11.28 12.89 16.06
N ALA A 518 -10.03 12.42 16.04
CA ALA A 518 -8.89 13.19 16.50
C ALA A 518 -8.66 14.42 15.60
N PRO A 519 -8.24 15.56 16.17
CA PRO A 519 -8.09 16.85 15.47
C PRO A 519 -7.05 16.82 14.33
N GLN A 520 -6.18 15.81 14.30
CA GLN A 520 -5.23 15.60 13.21
C GLN A 520 -5.90 15.24 11.88
N MET A 521 -7.07 14.59 11.94
CA MET A 521 -7.79 14.08 10.79
C MET A 521 -8.95 14.98 10.36
N ASP A 522 -8.90 16.27 10.73
CA ASP A 522 -9.97 17.23 10.39
C ASP A 522 -10.20 17.34 8.87
N ALA A 523 -9.15 17.17 8.06
CA ALA A 523 -9.27 17.11 6.59
C ALA A 523 -10.12 15.91 6.09
N MET A 524 -10.28 14.87 6.90
CA MET A 524 -11.09 13.69 6.63
C MET A 524 -12.46 13.73 7.34
N LYS A 525 -12.77 14.83 8.05
CA LYS A 525 -13.99 14.99 8.83
C LYS A 525 -15.25 14.74 8.01
N ASP A 526 -15.34 15.32 6.82
CA ASP A 526 -16.53 15.18 5.97
C ASP A 526 -16.70 13.75 5.44
N SER A 527 -15.59 13.03 5.23
CA SER A 527 -15.64 11.63 4.82
C SER A 527 -16.10 10.75 5.98
N LEU A 528 -15.46 10.87 7.14
CA LEU A 528 -15.85 10.09 8.33
C LEU A 528 -17.27 10.44 8.78
N LYS A 529 -17.70 11.69 8.66
CA LYS A 529 -19.07 12.09 8.97
C LYS A 529 -20.08 11.28 8.17
N LYS A 530 -19.83 11.11 6.87
CA LYS A 530 -20.68 10.27 6.02
C LYS A 530 -20.66 8.80 6.47
N GLU A 531 -19.51 8.27 6.83
CA GLU A 531 -19.35 6.89 7.34
C GLU A 531 -20.06 6.67 8.68
N ALA A 532 -19.94 7.62 9.60
CA ALA A 532 -20.56 7.61 10.92
C ALA A 532 -22.09 7.79 10.83
N ASP A 533 -22.54 8.78 10.05
CA ASP A 533 -23.95 9.00 9.79
C ASP A 533 -24.56 7.76 9.11
N ALA A 534 -23.83 7.09 8.19
CA ALA A 534 -24.24 5.81 7.58
C ALA A 534 -24.30 4.66 8.59
N SER A 535 -23.41 4.62 9.58
CA SER A 535 -23.35 3.55 10.60
C SER A 535 -24.26 3.80 11.80
N ASN A 536 -25.03 4.90 11.81
CA ASN A 536 -25.80 5.38 12.96
C ASN A 536 -24.92 5.59 14.21
N VAL A 537 -23.72 6.09 13.97
CA VAL A 537 -22.71 6.36 15.00
C VAL A 537 -22.63 7.86 15.16
N LYS A 538 -22.73 8.36 16.39
CA LYS A 538 -22.61 9.80 16.60
C LYS A 538 -21.15 10.23 16.42
N MET A 539 -20.89 11.08 15.44
CA MET A 539 -19.56 11.64 15.25
C MET A 539 -19.34 12.84 16.16
N ILE A 540 -18.26 12.79 16.94
CA ILE A 540 -17.77 13.88 17.77
C ILE A 540 -16.45 14.36 17.18
N THR A 541 -16.36 15.66 16.91
CA THR A 541 -15.09 16.31 16.61
C THR A 541 -14.60 17.06 17.82
N THR A 542 -13.29 17.07 18.00
CA THR A 542 -12.63 17.73 19.12
C THR A 542 -11.61 18.72 18.58
N SER A 543 -11.45 19.86 19.26
CA SER A 543 -10.30 20.72 19.01
C SER A 543 -9.03 20.11 19.61
N GLY A 544 -7.85 20.57 19.19
CA GLY A 544 -6.56 20.13 19.77
C GLY A 544 -6.58 20.20 21.30
N LYS A 545 -6.85 21.38 21.86
CA LYS A 545 -6.90 21.63 23.31
C LYS A 545 -7.98 20.83 24.03
N GLN A 546 -9.10 20.54 23.37
CA GLN A 546 -10.19 19.77 23.95
C GLN A 546 -9.86 18.28 24.00
N TYR A 547 -9.32 17.71 22.92
CA TYR A 547 -8.93 16.29 22.88
C TYR A 547 -7.88 15.93 23.96
N ILE A 548 -7.00 16.89 24.20
CA ILE A 548 -6.02 17.02 25.29
C ILE A 548 -6.64 16.89 26.69
N ASP A 549 -7.67 17.68 26.98
CA ASP A 549 -8.32 17.61 28.29
C ASP A 549 -9.07 16.28 28.48
N LEU A 550 -9.69 15.77 27.42
CA LEU A 550 -10.50 14.54 27.46
C LEU A 550 -9.65 13.29 27.74
N THR A 551 -8.44 13.23 27.21
CA THR A 551 -7.51 12.09 27.39
C THR A 551 -6.82 12.09 28.75
N ARG A 552 -6.58 13.26 29.36
CA ARG A 552 -6.08 13.40 30.75
C ARG A 552 -7.13 13.03 31.79
N HIS A 553 -8.39 13.27 31.47
CA HIS A 553 -9.49 13.13 32.41
C HIS A 553 -10.55 12.21 31.80
N ALA A 554 -10.36 10.90 31.94
CA ALA A 554 -11.28 9.88 31.43
C ALA A 554 -12.74 10.13 31.87
N ASP A 555 -12.94 10.64 33.09
CA ASP A 555 -14.27 11.04 33.60
C ASP A 555 -14.86 12.19 32.78
N LYS A 556 -14.09 13.26 32.52
CA LYS A 556 -14.54 14.37 31.66
C LYS A 556 -14.73 13.94 30.22
N ALA A 557 -13.88 13.03 29.71
CA ALA A 557 -14.05 12.40 28.40
C ALA A 557 -15.40 11.70 28.31
N LEU A 558 -15.71 10.88 29.31
CA LEU A 558 -16.96 10.17 29.39
C LEU A 558 -18.14 11.14 29.48
N SER A 559 -18.11 12.12 30.39
CA SER A 559 -19.17 13.12 30.52
C SER A 559 -19.38 13.89 29.20
N PHE A 560 -18.30 14.32 28.56
CA PHE A 560 -18.37 15.02 27.27
C PHE A 560 -18.96 14.16 26.15
N ILE A 561 -18.57 12.88 26.09
CA ILE A 561 -19.12 11.92 25.13
C ILE A 561 -20.61 11.69 25.40
N ILE A 562 -20.99 11.54 26.68
CA ILE A 562 -22.38 11.36 27.11
C ILE A 562 -23.22 12.61 26.81
N ASP A 563 -22.72 13.81 27.11
CA ASP A 563 -23.41 15.08 26.84
C ASP A 563 -23.64 15.26 25.35
N LYS A 564 -22.59 15.00 24.56
CA LYS A 564 -22.70 14.98 23.11
C LYS A 564 -23.64 13.90 22.64
N LEU A 565 -23.70 12.73 23.26
CA LEU A 565 -24.68 11.68 22.94
C LEU A 565 -26.13 12.13 23.23
N LYS A 566 -26.38 12.71 24.41
CA LYS A 566 -27.69 13.21 24.89
C LYS A 566 -28.18 14.45 24.13
N GLY A 567 -27.28 15.20 23.46
CA GLY A 567 -27.64 16.35 22.61
C GLY A 567 -27.60 17.71 23.32
N ASN A 568 -26.92 17.82 24.46
CA ASN A 568 -26.75 19.09 25.17
C ASN A 568 -25.56 19.87 24.57
N ASP A 569 -25.82 20.82 23.68
CA ASP A 569 -24.80 21.73 23.15
C ASP A 569 -24.59 22.94 24.07
N ALA A 570 -23.88 22.76 25.18
CA ALA A 570 -23.36 23.86 25.98
C ALA A 570 -22.04 24.39 25.38
N ASN A 571 -22.10 25.19 24.30
CA ASN A 571 -21.06 26.17 23.90
C ASN A 571 -21.36 26.87 22.55
N GLN A 572 -22.57 27.41 22.37
CA GLN A 572 -22.85 28.39 21.29
C GLN A 572 -23.19 29.80 21.80
N ALA A 573 -23.09 30.07 23.10
CA ALA A 573 -23.49 31.34 23.70
C ALA A 573 -22.30 32.14 24.26
N GLU A 574 -21.29 32.46 23.44
CA GLU A 574 -20.28 33.47 23.82
C GLU A 574 -19.57 34.15 22.61
N GLY A 575 -20.26 34.22 21.46
CA GLY A 575 -19.76 34.89 20.26
C GLY A 575 -20.42 36.22 19.91
N ASP A 576 -21.55 36.56 20.54
CA ASP A 576 -22.24 37.84 20.32
C ASP A 576 -22.06 38.75 21.54
N LYS A 577 -20.91 39.42 21.62
CA LYS A 577 -20.77 40.77 22.20
C LYS A 577 -19.36 41.34 21.96
N LYS A 578 -19.36 42.35 21.09
CA LYS A 578 -18.33 43.36 20.77
C LYS A 578 -17.31 43.03 19.69
#